data_AF-A0A410P4K0-F1
#
_entry.id   AF-A0A410P4K0-F1
#
_cell.length_a   1.000
_cell.length_b   1.000
_cell.length_c   1.000
_cell.angle_alpha   90.00
_cell.angle_beta   90.00
_cell.angle_gamma   90.00
#
_symmetry.space_group_name_H-M   'P 1'
#
loop_
_entity.id
_entity.type
_entity.pdbx_description
1 polymer ?
#
loop_
_entity_poly.entity_id
_entity_poly.type
_entity_poly.pdbx_seq_one_letter_code
_entity_poly.pdbx_strand_id
1 'polypeptide(L)'
;MGRYLLAPPVVFAIVFLFLLLLSRGLSVFAFKRKDKREEGTGKAYACGEDVEDHMAQPDYSQFFPFAFFFTVAHVATMMITAIPLESVNTLMMAELYIVAVIAGLFILFRR
;
A
#
# COMPACT_ATOMS: atom_id res chain seq x y z
N MET A 1 12.57 17.17 28.32
CA MET A 1 11.24 17.50 27.75
C MET A 1 11.12 17.29 26.23
N GLY A 2 12.12 17.61 25.38
CA GLY A 2 11.96 17.57 23.91
C GLY A 2 11.85 16.20 23.21
N ARG A 3 12.30 15.08 23.82
CA ARG A 3 12.29 13.74 23.17
C ARG A 3 10.90 13.10 23.04
N TYR A 4 9.96 13.45 23.91
CA TYR A 4 8.61 12.89 23.86
C TYR A 4 7.80 13.39 22.67
N LEU A 5 8.09 14.61 22.20
CA LEU A 5 7.44 15.19 21.03
C LEU A 5 7.84 14.49 19.72
N LEU A 6 9.04 13.92 19.68
CA LEU A 6 9.58 13.15 18.54
C LEU A 6 9.26 11.65 18.62
N ALA A 7 8.55 11.20 19.65
CA ALA A 7 8.14 9.80 19.71
C ALA A 7 7.18 9.50 18.53
N PRO A 8 7.42 8.43 17.74
CA PRO A 8 6.61 8.11 16.56
C PRO A 8 5.08 8.18 16.77
N PRO A 9 4.49 7.63 17.86
CA PRO A 9 3.04 7.72 18.07
C PRO A 9 2.56 9.15 18.35
N VAL A 10 3.39 9.97 18.98
CA VAL A 10 3.04 11.37 19.31
C VAL A 10 3.06 12.23 18.05
N VAL A 11 4.11 12.10 17.22
CA VAL A 11 4.19 12.79 15.94
C VAL A 11 3.03 12.37 15.03
N PHE A 12 2.73 11.07 14.95
CA PHE A 12 1.59 10.56 14.18
C PHE A 12 0.28 11.19 14.66
N ALA A 13 0.03 11.21 15.97
CA ALA A 13 -1.18 11.80 16.53
C ALA A 13 -1.30 13.29 16.18
N ILE A 14 -0.21 14.07 16.32
CA ILE A 14 -0.21 15.50 16.01
C ILE A 14 -0.51 15.74 14.52
N VAL A 15 0.18 15.03 13.62
CA VAL A 15 -0.01 15.18 12.16
C VAL A 15 -1.42 14.74 11.75
N PHE A 16 -1.91 13.63 12.31
CA PHE A 16 -3.26 13.15 12.05
C PHE A 16 -4.32 14.18 12.48
N LEU A 17 -4.18 14.74 13.68
CA LEU A 17 -5.10 15.75 14.21
C LEU A 17 -5.04 17.03 13.37
N PHE A 18 -3.84 17.46 12.95
CA PHE A 18 -3.66 18.57 12.04
C PHE A 18 -4.35 18.34 10.68
N LEU A 19 -4.16 17.18 10.05
CA LEU A 19 -4.81 16.83 8.79
C LEU A 19 -6.33 16.74 8.92
N LEU A 20 -6.82 16.22 10.05
CA LEU A 20 -8.25 16.16 10.34
C LEU A 20 -8.85 17.56 10.45
N LEU A 21 -8.21 18.46 11.20
CA LEU A 21 -8.65 19.86 11.29
C LEU A 21 -8.58 20.57 9.94
N LEU A 22 -7.51 20.35 9.18
CA LEU A 22 -7.33 20.91 7.85
C LEU A 22 -8.43 20.43 6.90
N SER A 23 -8.69 19.12 6.84
CA SER A 23 -9.76 18.55 6.00
C SER A 23 -11.13 19.10 6.36
N ARG A 24 -11.42 19.28 7.66
CA ARG A 24 -12.69 19.85 8.13
C ARG A 24 -12.78 21.35 7.82
N GLY A 25 -11.68 22.10 7.93
CA GLY A 25 -11.61 23.49 7.50
C GLY A 25 -11.83 23.65 5.99
N LEU A 26 -11.14 22.84 5.18
CA LEU A 26 -11.28 22.86 3.72
C LEU A 26 -12.65 22.35 3.25
N SER A 27 -13.34 21.51 4.03
CA SER A 27 -14.69 21.05 3.69
C SER A 27 -15.72 22.17 3.56
N VAL A 28 -15.46 23.34 4.15
CA VAL A 28 -16.30 24.54 3.99
C VAL A 28 -16.21 25.08 2.56
N PHE A 29 -15.03 24.97 1.93
CA PHE A 29 -14.80 25.36 0.54
C PHE A 29 -15.14 24.25 -0.45
N ALA A 30 -15.38 23.03 0.03
CA ALA A 30 -15.76 21.92 -0.83
C ALA A 30 -17.16 22.16 -1.42
N PHE A 31 -17.33 21.82 -2.70
CA PHE A 31 -18.62 21.86 -3.36
C PHE A 31 -19.60 20.91 -2.67
N LYS A 32 -20.65 21.47 -2.06
CA LYS A 32 -21.73 20.69 -1.46
C LYS A 32 -22.74 20.31 -2.54
N ARG A 33 -22.70 19.05 -3.00
CA ARG A 33 -23.70 18.51 -3.92
C ARG A 33 -25.08 18.58 -3.24
N LYS A 34 -26.06 19.23 -3.87
CA LYS A 34 -27.47 19.15 -3.45
C LYS A 34 -27.92 17.68 -3.53
N ASP A 35 -28.66 17.19 -2.54
CA ASP A 35 -29.09 15.80 -2.34
C ASP A 35 -29.90 15.14 -3.48
N LYS A 36 -30.04 15.79 -4.64
CA LYS A 36 -30.55 15.13 -5.85
C LYS A 36 -29.44 14.25 -6.41
N ARG A 37 -29.37 13.00 -5.94
CA ARG A 37 -28.66 11.93 -6.66
C ARG A 37 -29.28 11.84 -8.05
N GLU A 38 -28.50 12.20 -9.05
CA GLU A 38 -28.91 12.07 -10.44
C GLU A 38 -29.07 10.59 -10.79
N GLU A 39 -30.00 10.29 -11.68
CA GLU A 39 -30.30 8.94 -12.14
C GLU A 39 -29.02 8.30 -12.70
N GLY A 40 -28.61 7.16 -12.12
CA GLY A 40 -27.33 6.51 -12.43
C GLY A 40 -26.18 6.78 -11.45
N THR A 41 -26.31 7.72 -10.51
CA THR A 41 -25.30 7.96 -9.46
C THR A 41 -25.15 6.72 -8.58
N GLY A 42 -24.03 6.00 -8.71
CA GLY A 42 -23.72 4.78 -7.96
C GLY A 42 -24.03 3.47 -8.68
N LYS A 43 -24.53 3.52 -9.93
CA LYS A 43 -24.58 2.35 -10.82
C LYS A 43 -23.17 2.04 -11.36
N ALA A 44 -22.91 0.77 -11.66
CA ALA A 44 -21.67 0.36 -12.33
C ALA A 44 -21.57 1.06 -13.70
N TYR A 45 -20.37 1.52 -14.06
CA TYR A 45 -20.16 2.14 -15.37
C TYR A 45 -20.20 1.07 -16.45
N ALA A 46 -21.19 1.17 -17.33
CA ALA A 46 -21.36 0.27 -18.46
C ALA A 46 -21.80 1.02 -19.72
N CYS A 47 -21.17 2.18 -19.97
CA CYS A 47 -21.46 3.00 -21.16
C CYS A 47 -22.94 3.37 -21.34
N GLY A 48 -23.72 3.42 -20.25
CA GLY A 48 -25.16 3.73 -20.28
C GLY A 48 -26.08 2.51 -20.37
N GLU A 49 -25.54 1.30 -20.43
CA GLU A 49 -26.32 0.05 -20.39
C GLU A 49 -26.60 -0.38 -18.95
N ASP A 50 -27.75 -1.03 -18.73
CA ASP A 50 -28.04 -1.69 -17.45
C ASP A 50 -27.41 -3.10 -17.48
N VAL A 51 -26.36 -3.30 -16.69
CA VAL A 51 -25.71 -4.62 -16.55
C VAL A 51 -26.45 -5.39 -15.46
N GLU A 52 -27.00 -6.57 -15.76
CA GLU A 52 -27.67 -7.37 -14.72
C GLU A 52 -26.69 -7.94 -13.70
N ASP A 53 -25.47 -8.28 -14.13
CA ASP A 53 -24.44 -8.85 -13.26
C ASP A 53 -23.41 -7.80 -12.84
N HIS A 54 -23.63 -7.23 -11.65
CA HIS A 54 -22.81 -6.13 -11.12
C HIS A 54 -21.45 -6.59 -10.57
N MET A 55 -21.20 -7.91 -10.51
CA MET A 55 -20.01 -8.50 -9.91
C MET A 55 -19.33 -9.47 -10.87
N ALA A 56 -18.97 -9.00 -12.06
CA ALA A 56 -17.99 -9.69 -12.86
C ALA A 56 -16.74 -9.94 -11.99
N GLN A 57 -16.39 -11.21 -11.77
CA GLN A 57 -15.16 -11.61 -11.10
C GLN A 57 -14.10 -11.87 -12.18
N PRO A 58 -13.34 -10.86 -12.61
CA PRO A 58 -12.29 -11.07 -13.59
C PRO A 58 -11.25 -12.04 -13.04
N ASP A 59 -10.77 -12.94 -13.90
CA ASP A 59 -9.73 -13.89 -13.52
C ASP A 59 -8.38 -13.18 -13.41
N TYR A 60 -7.92 -13.01 -12.16
CA TYR A 60 -6.61 -12.46 -11.83
C TYR A 60 -5.52 -13.52 -11.68
N SER A 61 -5.77 -14.78 -12.04
CA SER A 61 -4.79 -15.87 -11.95
C SER A 61 -3.46 -15.54 -12.64
N GLN A 62 -3.50 -14.82 -13.75
CA GLN A 62 -2.33 -14.35 -14.48
C GLN A 62 -1.51 -13.28 -13.73
N PHE A 63 -2.15 -12.48 -12.88
CA PHE A 63 -1.50 -11.41 -12.10
C PHE A 63 -0.95 -11.90 -10.77
N PHE A 64 -1.46 -13.03 -10.26
CA PHE A 64 -1.07 -13.58 -8.97
C PHE A 64 0.46 -13.80 -8.81
N PRO A 65 1.20 -14.37 -9.78
CA PRO A 65 2.64 -14.53 -9.67
C PRO A 65 3.39 -13.20 -9.54
N PHE A 66 2.94 -12.16 -10.26
CA PHE A 66 3.56 -10.83 -10.21
C PHE A 66 3.32 -10.16 -8.85
N ALA A 67 2.10 -10.26 -8.31
CA ALA A 67 1.78 -9.73 -6.99
C ALA A 67 2.61 -10.40 -5.89
N PHE A 68 2.76 -11.72 -5.96
CA PHE A 68 3.55 -12.47 -4.98
C PHE A 68 5.04 -12.13 -5.07
N PHE A 69 5.61 -12.06 -6.28
CA PHE A 69 6.98 -11.62 -6.49
C PHE A 69 7.24 -10.24 -5.89
N PHE A 70 6.37 -9.27 -6.20
CA PHE A 70 6.52 -7.92 -5.70
C PHE A 70 6.49 -7.89 -4.18
N THR A 71 5.59 -8.64 -3.55
CA THR A 71 5.47 -8.70 -2.09
C THR A 71 6.74 -9.23 -1.43
N VAL A 72 7.28 -10.35 -1.94
CA VAL A 72 8.52 -10.95 -1.41
C VAL A 72 9.72 -10.02 -1.65
N ALA A 73 9.86 -9.47 -2.86
CA ALA A 73 10.95 -8.56 -3.20
C ALA A 73 10.90 -7.26 -2.37
N HIS A 74 9.69 -6.73 -2.12
CA HIS A 74 9.49 -5.53 -1.32
C HIS A 74 9.92 -5.74 0.13
N VAL A 75 9.47 -6.82 0.77
CA VAL A 75 9.87 -7.16 2.15
C VAL A 75 11.38 -7.42 2.23
N ALA A 76 11.95 -8.15 1.25
CA ALA A 76 13.38 -8.39 1.21
C ALA A 76 14.19 -7.08 1.11
N THR A 77 13.73 -6.15 0.27
CA THR A 77 14.36 -4.83 0.13
C THR A 77 14.28 -4.05 1.45
N MET A 78 13.10 -4.01 2.10
CA MET A 78 12.94 -3.37 3.41
C MET A 78 13.85 -3.97 4.48
N MET A 79 14.06 -5.28 4.47
CA MET A 79 14.98 -5.95 5.39
C MET A 79 16.42 -5.53 5.13
N ILE A 80 16.87 -5.58 3.86
CA ILE A 80 18.26 -5.25 3.49
C ILE A 80 18.58 -3.79 3.80
N THR A 81 17.66 -2.85 3.50
CA THR A 81 17.88 -1.42 3.75
C THR A 81 17.91 -1.06 5.23
N ALA A 82 17.35 -1.92 6.10
CA ALA A 82 17.38 -1.72 7.54
C ALA A 82 18.68 -2.24 8.21
N ILE A 83 19.55 -2.97 7.50
CA ILE A 83 20.77 -3.54 8.08
C ILE A 83 21.84 -2.45 8.24
N PRO A 84 22.36 -2.21 9.47
CA PRO A 84 23.50 -1.33 9.66
C PRO A 84 24.78 -1.99 9.13
N LEU A 85 25.46 -1.36 8.18
CA LEU A 85 26.68 -1.87 7.53
C LEU A 85 27.94 -1.57 8.36
N GLU A 86 27.95 -2.01 9.62
CA GLU A 86 29.02 -1.70 10.57
C GLU A 86 30.13 -2.75 10.61
N SER A 87 29.84 -3.98 10.16
CA SER A 87 30.78 -5.11 10.24
C SER A 87 30.80 -5.98 8.98
N VAL A 88 31.91 -6.70 8.79
CA VAL A 88 32.03 -7.71 7.72
C VAL A 88 31.06 -8.89 7.91
N ASN A 89 30.74 -9.25 9.15
CA ASN A 89 29.78 -10.31 9.44
C ASN A 89 28.34 -9.91 9.05
N THR A 90 27.96 -8.65 9.28
CA THR A 90 26.65 -8.13 8.86
C THR A 90 26.51 -8.08 7.35
N LEU A 91 27.60 -7.79 6.62
CA LEU A 91 27.63 -7.85 5.16
C LEU A 91 27.44 -9.28 4.65
N MET A 92 28.16 -10.25 5.20
CA MET A 92 28.05 -11.66 4.81
C MET A 92 26.64 -12.21 5.06
N MET A 93 26.00 -11.83 6.17
CA MET A 93 24.60 -12.22 6.44
C MET A 93 23.61 -11.58 5.47
N ALA A 94 23.81 -10.32 5.08
CA ALA A 94 22.98 -9.66 4.08
C ALA A 94 23.09 -10.32 2.70
N GLU A 95 24.30 -10.70 2.29
CA GLU A 95 24.53 -11.44 1.04
C GLU A 95 23.85 -12.81 1.05
N LEU A 96 24.03 -13.60 2.13
CA LEU A 96 23.36 -14.89 2.29
C LEU A 96 21.83 -14.75 2.25
N TYR A 97 21.29 -13.71 2.88
CA TYR A 97 19.87 -13.41 2.84
C TYR A 97 19.38 -13.11 1.41
N ILE A 98 20.11 -12.29 0.65
CA ILE A 98 19.77 -11.99 -0.76
C ILE A 98 19.75 -13.27 -1.59
N VAL A 99 20.77 -14.12 -1.46
CA VAL A 99 20.84 -15.40 -2.18
C VAL A 99 19.65 -16.30 -1.82
N ALA A 100 19.28 -16.38 -0.55
CA ALA A 100 18.13 -17.16 -0.10
C ALA A 100 16.80 -16.63 -0.67
N VAL A 101 16.61 -15.31 -0.71
CA VAL A 101 15.42 -14.67 -1.30
C VAL A 101 15.35 -14.96 -2.80
N ILE A 102 16.46 -14.81 -3.53
CA ILE A 102 16.52 -15.11 -4.97
C ILE A 102 16.21 -16.58 -5.23
N ALA A 103 16.78 -17.49 -4.43
CA ALA A 103 16.48 -18.92 -4.55
C ALA A 103 15.01 -19.22 -4.27
N GLY A 104 14.42 -18.61 -3.25
CA GLY A 104 12.99 -18.75 -2.93
C GLY A 104 12.09 -18.24 -4.04
N LEU A 105 12.40 -17.07 -4.62
CA LEU A 105 11.71 -16.53 -5.79
C LEU A 105 11.86 -17.47 -6.99
N PHE A 106 13.05 -17.99 -7.26
CA PHE A 106 13.28 -18.91 -8.36
C PHE A 106 12.46 -20.20 -8.21
N ILE A 107 12.39 -20.77 -7.00
CA ILE A 107 11.54 -21.94 -6.72
C ILE A 107 10.06 -21.62 -6.92
N LEU A 108 9.59 -20.46 -6.47
CA LEU A 108 8.21 -20.03 -6.65
C LEU A 108 7.81 -19.94 -8.14
N PHE A 109 8.71 -19.44 -8.99
CA PHE A 109 8.48 -19.33 -10.43
C PHE A 109 8.72 -20.63 -11.20
N ARG A 110 9.32 -21.63 -10.55
CA ARG A 110 9.51 -22.96 -11.11
C ARG A 110 8.19 -23.73 -11.02
N ARG A 111 7.33 -23.52 -12.02
CA ARG A 111 6.21 -24.43 -12.31
C ARG A 111 6.72 -25.82 -12.67
#